data_AF-A0A1C3RE32-F1
#
_entry.id   AF-A0A1C3RE32-F1
#
_cell.length_a   1.000
_cell.length_b   1.000
_cell.length_c   1.000
_cell.angle_alpha   90.00
_cell.angle_beta   90.00
_cell.angle_gamma   90.00
#
_symmetry.space_group_name_H-M   'P 1'
#
loop_
_entity.id
_entity.type
_entity.pdbx_description
1 polymer ?
#
loop_
_entity_poly.entity_id
_entity_poly.type
_entity_poly.pdbx_seq_one_letter_code
_entity_poly.pdbx_strand_id
1 'polypeptide(L)'
;MRLSEILHGEHQRTLAVLDELDGWRNKAQPSDINEIAPLLKDVVEVTQSDITDHYAFEEEHLFPILRMNGADFMANMLAGEHQIIRPLAQELKSISQDALENGFSTESWEKFQSLSFEFIGHETFHIQKEEMGLINAINSLFTPETEAPLIELYKKSA
;
A
#
# COMPACT_ATOMS: atom_id res chain seq x y z
N MET A 1 -8.43 -17.71 10.70
CA MET A 1 -7.94 -16.48 10.05
C MET A 1 -6.81 -15.96 10.90
N ARG A 2 -5.60 -15.98 10.34
CA ARG A 2 -4.38 -15.45 10.93
C ARG A 2 -4.22 -13.98 10.53
N LEU A 3 -3.49 -13.21 11.31
CA LEU A 3 -3.19 -11.82 10.95
C LEU A 3 -2.39 -11.75 9.64
N SER A 4 -1.40 -12.63 9.51
CA SER A 4 -0.58 -12.77 8.30
C SER A 4 -1.40 -13.07 7.03
N GLU A 5 -2.51 -13.81 7.14
CA GLU A 5 -3.40 -14.07 6.00
C GLU A 5 -4.16 -12.80 5.55
N ILE A 6 -4.49 -11.91 6.49
CA ILE A 6 -5.17 -10.64 6.20
C ILE A 6 -4.21 -9.70 5.47
N LEU A 7 -3.03 -9.47 6.05
CA LEU A 7 -2.01 -8.58 5.49
C LEU A 7 -1.53 -9.09 4.12
N HIS A 8 -1.32 -10.40 3.98
CA HIS A 8 -1.02 -11.00 2.69
C HIS A 8 -2.13 -10.72 1.65
N GLY A 9 -3.39 -10.84 2.05
CA GLY A 9 -4.53 -10.55 1.17
C GLY A 9 -4.58 -9.08 0.73
N GLU A 10 -4.16 -8.15 1.57
CA GLU A 10 -3.98 -6.72 1.22
C GLU A 10 -2.85 -6.55 0.21
N HIS A 11 -1.67 -7.09 0.51
CA HIS A 11 -0.52 -7.04 -0.41
C HIS A 11 -0.85 -7.57 -1.80
N GLN A 12 -1.59 -8.69 -1.89
CA GLN A 12 -2.00 -9.22 -3.21
C GLN A 12 -2.95 -8.28 -3.95
N ARG A 13 -3.85 -7.58 -3.26
CA ARG A 13 -4.71 -6.57 -3.89
C ARG A 13 -3.90 -5.36 -4.34
N THR A 14 -3.03 -4.83 -3.48
CA THR A 14 -2.17 -3.71 -3.83
C THR A 14 -1.32 -4.04 -5.05
N LEU A 15 -0.63 -5.18 -5.06
CA LEU A 15 0.20 -5.64 -6.18
C LEU A 15 -0.59 -5.77 -7.49
N ALA A 16 -1.84 -6.23 -7.45
CA ALA A 16 -2.70 -6.29 -8.63
C ALA A 16 -2.99 -4.90 -9.20
N VAL A 17 -3.31 -3.92 -8.34
CA VAL A 17 -3.51 -2.52 -8.76
C VAL A 17 -2.22 -1.92 -9.32
N LEU A 18 -1.07 -2.21 -8.71
CA LEU A 18 0.23 -1.75 -9.22
C LEU A 18 0.55 -2.33 -10.61
N ASP A 19 0.23 -3.60 -10.86
CA ASP A 19 0.41 -4.23 -12.18
C ASP A 19 -0.49 -3.60 -13.25
N GLU A 20 -1.76 -3.35 -12.92
CA GLU A 20 -2.67 -2.63 -13.81
C GLU A 20 -2.20 -1.20 -14.09
N LEU A 21 -1.71 -0.51 -13.06
CA LEU A 21 -1.13 0.83 -13.18
C LEU A 21 0.13 0.84 -14.03
N ASP A 22 1.00 -0.16 -13.89
CA ASP A 22 2.17 -0.35 -14.74
C ASP A 22 1.77 -0.59 -16.21
N GLY A 23 0.66 -1.30 -16.43
CA GLY A 23 0.06 -1.48 -17.75
C GLY A 23 -0.35 -0.18 -18.44
N TRP A 24 -0.47 0.94 -17.72
CA TRP A 24 -0.73 2.28 -18.27
C TRP A 24 0.51 3.11 -18.53
N ARG A 25 1.69 2.61 -18.14
CA ARG A 25 2.98 3.27 -18.36
C ARG A 25 3.19 3.62 -19.83
N ASN A 26 3.65 4.85 -20.07
CA ASN A 26 3.97 5.39 -21.39
C ASN A 26 2.79 5.39 -22.39
N LYS A 27 1.56 5.07 -21.95
CA LYS A 27 0.38 5.25 -22.78
C LYS A 27 0.07 6.74 -22.92
N ALA A 28 -0.51 7.08 -24.06
CA ALA A 28 -1.09 8.40 -24.26
C ALA A 28 -2.21 8.66 -23.24
N GLN A 29 -2.46 9.93 -22.97
CA GLN A 29 -3.60 10.34 -22.16
C GLN A 29 -4.89 9.72 -22.72
N PRO A 30 -5.74 9.11 -21.88
CA PRO A 30 -7.01 8.55 -22.35
C PRO A 30 -7.89 9.66 -22.92
N SER A 31 -8.59 9.35 -24.01
CA SER A 31 -9.48 10.28 -24.69
C SER A 31 -10.82 10.42 -23.97
N ASP A 32 -11.24 9.35 -23.30
CA ASP A 32 -12.36 9.31 -22.37
C ASP A 32 -11.85 8.83 -21.00
N ILE A 33 -12.17 9.58 -19.93
CA ILE A 33 -11.81 9.22 -18.56
C ILE A 33 -12.36 7.85 -18.16
N ASN A 34 -13.47 7.41 -18.75
CA ASN A 34 -14.06 6.09 -18.49
C ASN A 34 -13.12 4.92 -18.85
N GLU A 35 -12.12 5.14 -19.71
CA GLU A 35 -11.11 4.13 -20.08
C GLU A 35 -10.22 3.75 -18.89
N ILE A 36 -9.97 4.67 -17.96
CA ILE A 36 -9.06 4.48 -16.81
C ILE A 36 -9.77 4.67 -15.46
N ALA A 37 -11.01 5.18 -15.45
CA ALA A 37 -11.76 5.46 -14.21
C ALA A 37 -11.86 4.28 -13.22
N PRO A 38 -12.00 3.00 -13.64
CA PRO A 38 -11.96 1.88 -12.71
C PRO A 38 -10.61 1.81 -11.96
N LEU A 39 -9.50 1.81 -12.69
CA LEU A 39 -8.15 1.80 -12.12
C LEU A 39 -7.91 3.00 -11.20
N LEU A 40 -8.37 4.20 -11.57
CA LEU A 40 -8.22 5.37 -10.69
C LEU A 40 -8.96 5.21 -9.36
N LYS A 41 -10.11 4.55 -9.34
CA LYS A 41 -10.84 4.25 -8.10
C LYS A 41 -10.07 3.24 -7.26
N ASP A 42 -9.53 2.21 -7.89
CA ASP A 42 -8.73 1.19 -7.21
C ASP A 42 -7.46 1.81 -6.61
N VAL A 43 -6.78 2.71 -7.36
CA VAL A 43 -5.64 3.50 -6.85
C VAL A 43 -6.03 4.32 -5.62
N VAL A 44 -7.17 5.01 -5.65
CA VAL A 44 -7.67 5.79 -4.51
C VAL A 44 -7.98 4.90 -3.30
N GLU A 45 -8.49 3.70 -3.53
CA GLU A 45 -8.80 2.74 -2.47
C GLU A 45 -7.54 2.17 -1.83
N VAL A 46 -6.58 1.66 -2.61
CA VAL A 46 -5.34 1.06 -2.08
C VAL A 46 -4.44 2.10 -1.40
N THR A 47 -4.34 3.32 -1.95
CA THR A 47 -3.56 4.40 -1.31
C THR A 47 -4.14 4.85 0.02
N GLN A 48 -5.45 4.64 0.24
CA GLN A 48 -6.09 4.89 1.54
C GLN A 48 -5.93 3.68 2.47
N SER A 49 -6.51 2.53 2.10
CA SER A 49 -6.62 1.37 2.97
C SER A 49 -5.27 0.67 3.19
N ASP A 50 -4.69 0.19 2.09
CA ASP A 50 -3.50 -0.66 2.12
C ASP A 50 -2.19 0.12 2.38
N ILE A 51 -2.20 1.45 2.26
CA ILE A 51 -0.99 2.28 2.54
C ILE A 51 -1.16 3.12 3.80
N THR A 52 -2.27 3.84 3.97
CA THR A 52 -2.39 4.72 5.14
C THR A 52 -2.75 3.92 6.38
N ASP A 53 -3.80 3.10 6.28
CA ASP A 53 -4.36 2.42 7.44
C ASP A 53 -3.56 1.16 7.81
N HIS A 54 -3.07 0.42 6.81
CA HIS A 54 -2.14 -0.69 6.98
C HIS A 54 -0.83 -0.27 7.66
N TYR A 55 -0.11 0.73 7.13
CA TYR A 55 1.14 1.19 7.73
C TYR A 55 0.94 1.73 9.14
N ALA A 56 -0.17 2.42 9.40
CA ALA A 56 -0.48 2.90 10.74
C ALA A 56 -0.63 1.73 11.71
N PHE A 57 -1.35 0.68 11.33
CA PHE A 57 -1.49 -0.51 12.16
C PHE A 57 -0.15 -1.19 12.43
N GLU A 58 0.70 -1.33 11.42
CA GLU A 58 2.02 -1.92 11.59
C GLU A 58 2.91 -1.11 12.52
N GLU A 59 2.99 0.20 12.29
CA GLU A 59 3.81 1.13 13.08
C GLU A 59 3.35 1.21 14.54
N GLU A 60 2.04 1.23 14.79
CA GLU A 60 1.45 1.41 16.12
C GLU A 60 1.37 0.10 16.91
N HIS A 61 1.26 -1.05 16.24
CA HIS A 61 0.96 -2.33 16.90
C HIS A 61 1.95 -3.45 16.62
N LEU A 62 2.38 -3.65 15.36
CA LEU A 62 3.25 -4.77 15.02
C LEU A 62 4.73 -4.47 15.28
N PHE A 63 5.22 -3.33 14.80
CA PHE A 63 6.62 -2.93 14.94
C PHE A 63 7.08 -2.83 16.40
N PRO A 64 6.27 -2.34 17.37
CA PRO A 64 6.63 -2.41 18.78
C PRO A 64 6.88 -3.84 19.27
N ILE A 65 6.05 -4.81 18.86
CA ILE A 65 6.19 -6.21 19.25
C ILE A 65 7.43 -6.82 18.60
N LEU A 66 7.70 -6.51 17.34
CA LEU A 66 8.92 -6.96 16.64
C LEU A 66 10.18 -6.46 17.33
N ARG A 67 10.23 -5.17 17.70
CA ARG A 67 11.34 -4.57 18.46
C ARG A 67 11.56 -5.28 19.80
N MET A 68 10.49 -5.55 20.55
CA MET A 68 10.58 -6.30 21.81
C MET A 68 11.15 -7.71 21.64
N ASN A 69 11.08 -8.29 20.44
CA ASN A 69 11.61 -9.61 20.10
C ASN A 69 12.93 -9.56 19.31
N GLY A 70 13.62 -8.41 19.30
CA GLY A 70 14.95 -8.25 18.72
C GLY A 70 14.98 -8.02 17.21
N ALA A 71 13.85 -7.69 16.59
CA ALA A 71 13.73 -7.41 15.16
C ALA A 71 13.74 -5.89 14.86
N ASP A 72 14.43 -5.08 15.66
CA ASP A 72 14.50 -3.61 15.53
C ASP A 72 14.96 -3.14 14.16
N PHE A 73 15.93 -3.83 13.55
CA PHE A 73 16.43 -3.47 12.23
C PHE A 73 15.34 -3.54 11.17
N MET A 74 14.54 -4.61 11.16
CA MET A 74 13.43 -4.78 10.22
C MET A 74 12.36 -3.70 10.44
N ALA A 75 11.93 -3.52 11.69
CA ALA A 75 10.91 -2.52 12.03
C ALA A 75 11.34 -1.08 11.68
N ASN A 76 12.61 -0.73 11.85
CA ASN A 76 13.11 0.61 11.53
C ASN A 76 13.30 0.82 10.02
N MET A 77 13.69 -0.24 9.29
CA MET A 77 13.80 -0.20 7.83
C MET A 77 12.43 0.00 7.18
N LEU A 78 11.43 -0.82 7.53
CA LEU A 78 10.08 -0.72 6.98
C LEU A 78 9.42 0.63 7.33
N ALA A 79 9.50 1.06 8.59
CA ALA A 79 8.99 2.39 8.97
C ALA A 79 9.68 3.55 8.24
N GLY A 80 10.97 3.42 7.92
CA GLY A 80 11.68 4.41 7.11
C GLY A 80 11.18 4.46 5.66
N GLU A 81 10.77 3.31 5.11
CA GLU A 81 10.20 3.22 3.77
C GLU A 81 8.78 3.79 3.73
N HIS A 82 7.97 3.56 4.76
CA HIS A 82 6.65 4.17 4.90
C HIS A 82 6.71 5.70 4.80
N GLN A 83 7.74 6.32 5.39
CA GLN A 83 7.94 7.78 5.32
C GLN A 83 8.21 8.28 3.89
N ILE A 84 8.77 7.44 3.02
CA ILE A 84 9.04 7.76 1.62
C ILE A 84 7.80 7.50 0.76
N ILE A 85 7.11 6.38 1.00
CA ILE A 85 5.98 5.93 0.19
C ILE A 85 4.72 6.75 0.45
N ARG A 86 4.43 7.06 1.73
CA ARG A 86 3.21 7.76 2.14
C ARG A 86 2.95 9.07 1.37
N PRO A 87 3.92 10.00 1.19
CA PRO A 87 3.67 11.20 0.39
C PRO A 87 3.38 10.90 -1.09
N LEU A 88 4.03 9.89 -1.68
CA LEU A 88 3.77 9.48 -3.07
C LEU A 88 2.33 8.95 -3.21
N ALA A 89 1.89 8.09 -2.29
CA ALA A 89 0.54 7.56 -2.25
C ALA A 89 -0.51 8.67 -2.10
N GLN A 90 -0.27 9.64 -1.21
CA GLN A 90 -1.17 10.78 -0.99
C GLN A 90 -1.30 11.66 -2.24
N GLU A 91 -0.19 11.93 -2.93
CA GLU A 91 -0.21 12.74 -4.14
C GLU A 91 -0.89 11.99 -5.30
N LEU A 92 -0.58 10.70 -5.46
CA LEU A 92 -1.21 9.85 -6.47
C LEU A 92 -2.72 9.73 -6.25
N LYS A 93 -3.15 9.58 -5.00
CA LYS A 93 -4.56 9.62 -4.61
C LYS A 93 -5.23 10.92 -5.02
N SER A 94 -4.64 12.06 -4.66
CA SER A 94 -5.19 13.38 -4.97
C SER A 94 -5.37 13.57 -6.47
N ILE A 95 -4.35 13.25 -7.27
CA ILE A 95 -4.42 13.39 -8.74
C ILE A 95 -5.47 12.45 -9.33
N SER A 96 -5.60 11.24 -8.79
CA SER A 96 -6.60 10.26 -9.24
C SER A 96 -8.03 10.73 -8.94
N GLN A 97 -8.27 11.32 -7.76
CA GLN A 97 -9.55 11.92 -7.39
C GLN A 97 -9.90 13.10 -8.30
N ASP A 98 -8.95 14.02 -8.50
CA ASP A 98 -9.15 15.18 -9.37
C ASP A 98 -9.45 14.76 -10.81
N ALA A 99 -8.76 13.73 -11.31
CA ALA A 99 -8.97 13.20 -12.65
C ALA A 99 -10.32 12.48 -12.79
N LEU A 100 -10.81 11.79 -11.74
CA LEU A 100 -12.14 11.20 -11.74
C LEU A 100 -13.26 12.24 -11.84
N GLU A 101 -13.05 13.42 -11.26
CA GLU A 101 -14.02 14.52 -11.28
C GLU A 101 -13.94 15.37 -12.55
N ASN A 102 -12.72 15.67 -13.01
CA ASN A 102 -12.48 16.71 -14.02
C ASN A 102 -11.80 16.19 -15.30
N GLY A 103 -11.40 14.92 -15.32
CA GLY A 103 -10.52 14.35 -16.34
C GLY A 103 -9.06 14.78 -16.17
N PHE A 104 -8.17 14.22 -16.99
CA PHE A 104 -6.78 14.64 -17.04
C PHE A 104 -6.58 15.88 -17.93
N SER A 105 -5.71 16.78 -17.50
CA SER A 105 -4.98 17.67 -18.41
C SER A 105 -3.70 16.98 -18.86
N THR A 106 -3.02 17.53 -19.87
CA THR A 106 -1.71 17.01 -20.30
C THR A 106 -0.70 17.04 -19.15
N GLU A 107 -0.67 18.13 -18.40
CA GLU A 107 0.23 18.29 -17.25
C GLU A 107 -0.09 17.29 -16.13
N SER A 108 -1.38 17.13 -15.78
CA SER A 108 -1.75 16.19 -14.72
C SER A 108 -1.59 14.73 -15.14
N TRP A 109 -1.71 14.42 -16.45
CA TRP A 109 -1.39 13.10 -16.99
C TRP A 109 0.10 12.77 -16.91
N GLU A 110 0.97 13.69 -17.34
CA GLU A 110 2.43 13.52 -17.24
C GLU A 110 2.86 13.32 -15.78
N LYS A 111 2.28 14.12 -14.87
CA LYS A 111 2.53 14.01 -13.44
C LYS A 111 2.03 12.67 -12.87
N PHE A 112 0.82 12.25 -13.24
CA PHE A 112 0.27 10.95 -12.87
C PHE A 112 1.18 9.80 -13.31
N GLN A 113 1.68 9.82 -14.55
CA GLN A 113 2.58 8.79 -15.07
C GLN A 113 3.91 8.74 -14.31
N SER A 114 4.51 9.91 -14.02
CA SER A 114 5.76 9.98 -13.27
C SER A 114 5.60 9.46 -11.84
N LEU A 115 4.56 9.90 -11.14
CA LEU A 115 4.29 9.47 -9.77
C LEU A 115 3.93 7.99 -9.69
N SER A 116 3.12 7.50 -10.62
CA SER A 116 2.77 6.09 -10.70
C SER A 116 4.02 5.21 -10.83
N PHE A 117 4.98 5.60 -11.68
CA PHE A 117 6.23 4.86 -11.80
C PHE A 117 7.01 4.79 -10.49
N GLU A 118 7.21 5.93 -9.85
CA GLU A 118 7.96 6.00 -8.59
C GLU A 118 7.27 5.19 -7.50
N PHE A 119 5.96 5.36 -7.35
CA PHE A 119 5.13 4.63 -6.39
C PHE A 119 5.17 3.11 -6.62
N ILE A 120 4.96 2.63 -7.84
CA ILE A 120 5.05 1.19 -8.19
C ILE A 120 6.41 0.62 -7.76
N GLY A 121 7.49 1.34 -8.07
CA GLY A 121 8.84 0.91 -7.72
C GLY A 121 9.02 0.75 -6.22
N HIS A 122 8.70 1.78 -5.44
CA HIS A 122 8.86 1.73 -3.99
C HIS A 122 7.95 0.69 -3.33
N GLU A 123 6.66 0.68 -3.69
CA GLU A 123 5.66 -0.17 -3.05
C GLU A 123 5.87 -1.65 -3.33
N THR A 124 6.19 -2.01 -4.57
CA THR A 124 6.46 -3.40 -4.93
C THR A 124 7.63 -3.97 -4.13
N PHE A 125 8.71 -3.21 -3.99
CA PHE A 125 9.87 -3.66 -3.21
C PHE A 125 9.56 -3.71 -1.72
N HIS A 126 8.78 -2.76 -1.21
CA HIS A 126 8.33 -2.73 0.18
C HIS A 126 7.55 -3.99 0.53
N ILE A 127 6.45 -4.27 -0.19
CA ILE A 127 5.63 -5.48 -0.02
C ILE A 127 6.48 -6.75 -0.10
N GLN A 128 7.43 -6.84 -1.03
CA GLN A 128 8.31 -8.01 -1.13
C GLN A 128 9.12 -8.28 0.15
N LYS A 129 9.63 -7.23 0.80
CA LYS A 129 10.37 -7.39 2.07
C LYS A 129 9.45 -7.85 3.19
N GLU A 130 8.21 -7.40 3.20
CA GLU A 130 7.23 -7.79 4.22
C GLU A 130 6.79 -9.23 4.04
N GLU A 131 6.45 -9.63 2.81
CA GLU A 131 6.12 -11.01 2.47
C GLU A 131 7.27 -11.98 2.80
N MET A 132 8.51 -11.61 2.49
CA MET A 132 9.67 -12.46 2.75
C MET A 132 10.14 -12.44 4.21
N GLY A 133 9.91 -11.34 4.93
CA GLY A 133 10.46 -11.09 6.26
C GLY A 133 9.39 -10.97 7.34
N LEU A 134 8.58 -9.91 7.26
CA LEU A 134 7.58 -9.56 8.27
C LEU A 134 6.52 -10.65 8.46
N ILE A 135 5.93 -11.16 7.38
CA ILE A 135 4.91 -12.22 7.42
C ILE A 135 5.45 -13.47 8.12
N ASN A 136 6.70 -13.85 7.82
CA ASN A 136 7.38 -14.97 8.48
C ASN A 136 7.63 -14.70 9.97
N ALA A 137 8.00 -13.47 10.34
CA ALA A 137 8.17 -13.06 11.73
C ALA A 137 6.83 -13.12 12.49
N ILE A 138 5.73 -12.64 11.89
CA ILE A 138 4.39 -12.71 12.47
C ILE A 138 3.99 -14.17 12.74
N ASN A 139 4.15 -15.04 11.74
CA ASN A 139 3.81 -16.47 11.88
C ASN A 139 4.63 -17.18 12.97
N SER A 140 5.85 -16.71 13.23
CA SER A 140 6.75 -17.31 14.22
C SER A 140 6.53 -16.76 15.64
N LEU A 141 6.22 -15.48 15.77
CA LEU A 141 6.14 -14.78 17.06
C LEU A 141 4.74 -14.81 17.67
N PHE A 142 3.69 -14.87 16.85
CA PHE A 142 2.32 -14.74 17.33
C PHE A 142 1.59 -16.09 17.40
N THR A 143 0.93 -16.31 18.53
CA THR A 143 0.01 -17.44 18.72
C THR A 143 -1.42 -16.97 18.40
N PRO A 144 -2.37 -17.89 18.14
CA PRO A 144 -3.76 -17.50 17.92
C PRO A 144 -4.34 -16.60 19.03
N GLU A 145 -3.92 -16.82 20.28
CA GLU A 145 -4.37 -16.03 21.43
C GLU A 145 -3.82 -14.60 21.42
N THR A 146 -2.58 -14.40 20.94
CA THR A 146 -1.97 -13.07 20.85
C THR A 146 -2.38 -12.32 19.58
N GLU A 147 -2.73 -13.03 18.51
CA GLU A 147 -3.25 -12.43 17.26
C GLU A 147 -4.71 -11.97 17.38
N ALA A 148 -5.55 -12.71 18.11
CA ALA A 148 -6.99 -12.42 18.20
C ALA A 148 -7.32 -10.95 18.55
N PRO A 149 -6.71 -10.31 19.58
CA PRO A 149 -6.99 -8.90 19.86
C PRO A 149 -6.48 -7.95 18.77
N LEU A 150 -5.38 -8.29 18.08
CA LEU A 150 -4.81 -7.48 17.00
C LEU A 150 -5.68 -7.53 15.75
N ILE A 151 -6.19 -8.71 15.39
CA ILE A 151 -7.12 -8.89 14.28
C ILE A 151 -8.41 -8.08 14.52
N GLU A 152 -8.95 -8.14 15.74
CA GLU A 152 -10.17 -7.39 16.08
C GLU A 152 -9.94 -5.88 16.15
N LEU A 153 -8.72 -5.45 16.47
CA LEU A 153 -8.33 -4.05 16.37
C LEU A 153 -8.25 -3.61 14.91
N TYR A 154 -7.58 -4.41 14.07
CA TYR A 154 -7.37 -4.07 12.66
C TYR A 154 -8.68 -3.95 11.88
N LYS A 155 -9.60 -4.89 12.07
CA LYS A 155 -10.95 -4.86 11.46
C LYS A 155 -11.84 -3.68 11.87
N LYS A 156 -11.52 -2.99 12.96
CA LYS A 156 -12.28 -1.80 13.41
C LYS A 156 -11.72 -0.50 12.83
N SER A 157 -10.48 -0.56 12.36
CA SER A 157 -9.77 0.57 11.76
C SER A 157 -9.84 0.54 10.23
N ALA A 158 -10.02 -0.64 9.63
CA ALA A 158 -10.38 -0.84 8.21
C ALA A 158 -11.90 -0.78 7.98
#